data_AF-A0A4Q6B701-F1
#
_entry.id   AF-A0A4Q6B701-F1
#
_cell.length_a   1.000
_cell.length_b   1.000
_cell.length_c   1.000
_cell.angle_alpha   90.00
_cell.angle_beta   90.00
_cell.angle_gamma   90.00
#
_symmetry.space_group_name_H-M   'P 1'
#
loop_
_entity.id
_entity.type
_entity.pdbx_description
1 polymer ?
#
loop_
_entity_poly.entity_id
_entity_poly.type
_entity_poly.pdbx_seq_one_letter_code
_entity_poly.pdbx_strand_id
1 'polypeptide(L)'
;MSERIHALAQHLLGKASVEECSLEELQHLTKRYPYFAPAQFLLLQKLKETGSPDADAQQRKAVLYFHDPLQFDHFLSAESYDVDEDFAVENLAEKEYSADEMIATPAFSTSAESSENVAEEFEENDQGGILITEKKEAAE
;
A
#
# COMPACT_ATOMS: atom_id res chain seq x y z
N MET A 1 -7.32 -13.70 18.75
CA MET A 1 -6.91 -12.89 17.57
C MET A 1 -5.40 -13.02 17.42
N SER A 2 -4.89 -12.96 16.19
CA SER A 2 -3.45 -13.12 15.94
C SER A 2 -2.67 -11.95 16.53
N GLU A 3 -1.70 -12.24 17.41
CA GLU A 3 -0.86 -11.23 18.08
C GLU A 3 -0.12 -10.32 17.08
N ARG A 4 0.20 -10.87 15.92
CA ARG A 4 0.85 -10.18 14.78
C ARG A 4 0.03 -9.00 14.29
N ILE A 5 -1.30 -9.14 14.24
CA ILE A 5 -2.18 -8.09 13.72
C ILE A 5 -2.29 -6.94 14.73
N HIS A 6 -2.29 -7.25 16.03
CA HIS A 6 -2.21 -6.22 17.07
C HIS A 6 -0.89 -5.45 17.01
N ALA A 7 0.24 -6.14 16.83
CA ALA A 7 1.53 -5.49 16.62
C ALA A 7 1.55 -4.60 15.36
N LEU A 8 0.95 -5.05 14.25
CA LEU A 8 0.78 -4.23 13.06
C LEU A 8 -0.09 -2.98 13.33
N ALA A 9 -1.22 -3.13 14.02
CA ALA A 9 -2.08 -2.00 14.37
C ALA A 9 -1.34 -0.97 15.24
N GLN A 10 -0.50 -1.44 16.16
CA GLN A 10 0.35 -0.60 17.00
C GLN A 10 1.39 0.16 16.18
N HIS A 11 2.08 -0.50 15.26
CA HIS A 11 3.10 0.18 14.44
C HIS A 11 2.51 1.14 13.41
N LEU A 12 1.34 0.83 12.84
CA LEU A 12 0.74 1.64 11.78
C LEU A 12 -0.10 2.80 12.32
N LEU A 13 -0.89 2.58 13.37
CA LEU A 13 -1.86 3.56 13.88
C LEU A 13 -1.54 4.03 15.31
N GLY A 14 -0.57 3.44 16.00
CA GLY A 14 -0.28 3.73 17.41
C GLY A 14 -1.37 3.24 18.38
N LYS A 15 -2.24 2.32 17.93
CA LYS A 15 -3.36 1.76 18.72
C LYS A 15 -2.93 0.44 19.36
N ALA A 16 -3.43 0.14 20.55
CA ALA A 16 -3.03 -1.09 21.25
C ALA A 16 -3.64 -2.35 20.60
N SER A 17 -4.76 -2.19 19.89
CA SER A 17 -5.46 -3.29 19.26
C SER A 17 -6.18 -2.86 17.97
N VAL A 18 -6.42 -3.83 17.09
CA VAL A 18 -7.28 -3.71 15.90
C VAL A 18 -8.72 -3.33 16.29
N GLU A 19 -9.15 -3.71 17.49
CA GLU A 19 -10.48 -3.38 18.02
C GLU A 19 -10.68 -1.87 18.20
N GLU A 20 -9.65 -1.16 18.63
CA GLU A 20 -9.65 0.30 18.84
C GLU A 20 -9.62 1.10 17.55
N CYS A 21 -9.29 0.46 16.42
CA CYS A 21 -9.30 1.10 15.11
C CYS A 21 -10.73 1.15 14.57
N SER A 22 -11.18 2.32 14.12
CA SER A 22 -12.47 2.42 13.43
C SER A 22 -12.37 1.86 12.02
N LEU A 23 -13.49 1.32 11.51
CA LEU A 23 -13.56 0.79 10.15
C LEU A 23 -13.33 1.92 9.12
N GLU A 24 -13.83 3.12 9.41
CA GLU A 24 -13.68 4.31 8.58
C GLU A 24 -12.21 4.74 8.45
N GLU A 25 -11.45 4.77 9.55
CA GLU A 25 -10.02 5.09 9.52
C GLU A 25 -9.24 4.11 8.64
N LEU A 26 -9.52 2.81 8.77
CA LEU A 26 -8.87 1.77 7.97
C LEU A 26 -9.24 1.87 6.47
N GLN A 27 -10.49 2.22 6.16
CA GLN A 27 -10.92 2.51 4.79
C GLN A 27 -10.24 3.76 4.22
N HIS A 28 -10.10 4.82 5.03
CA HIS A 28 -9.37 6.02 4.60
C HIS A 28 -7.89 5.73 4.38
N LEU A 29 -7.27 4.91 5.23
CA LEU A 29 -5.87 4.56 5.15
C LEU A 29 -5.58 3.71 3.90
N THR A 30 -6.43 2.72 3.61
CA THR A 30 -6.33 1.90 2.39
C THR A 30 -6.62 2.68 1.11
N LYS A 31 -7.52 3.68 1.14
CA LYS A 31 -7.73 4.60 0.01
C LYS A 31 -6.52 5.51 -0.22
N ARG A 32 -5.88 5.99 0.85
CA ARG A 32 -4.69 6.85 0.77
C ARG A 32 -3.45 6.09 0.32
N TYR A 33 -3.31 4.83 0.73
CA TYR A 33 -2.19 3.96 0.38
C TYR A 33 -2.68 2.63 -0.21
N PRO A 34 -3.16 2.61 -1.48
CA PRO A 34 -3.76 1.42 -2.07
C PRO A 34 -2.82 0.21 -2.17
N TYR A 35 -1.53 0.46 -2.39
CA TYR A 35 -0.51 -0.57 -2.57
C TYR A 35 0.13 -1.04 -1.25
N PHE A 36 -0.30 -0.50 -0.11
CA PHE A 36 0.27 -0.83 1.18
C PHE A 36 -0.44 -2.05 1.77
N ALA A 37 0.14 -3.23 1.55
CA ALA A 37 -0.45 -4.50 1.96
C ALA A 37 -0.81 -4.59 3.46
N PRO A 38 0.04 -4.12 4.41
CA PRO A 38 -0.31 -4.16 5.83
C PRO A 38 -1.60 -3.42 6.18
N ALA A 39 -1.90 -2.30 5.50
CA ALA A 39 -3.17 -1.59 5.68
C ALA A 39 -4.37 -2.38 5.15
N GLN A 40 -4.21 -3.02 3.99
CA GLN A 40 -5.24 -3.88 3.40
C GLN A 40 -5.55 -5.05 4.35
N PHE A 41 -4.56 -5.55 5.09
CA PHE A 41 -4.71 -6.63 6.07
C PHE A 41 -5.47 -6.20 7.31
N LEU A 42 -5.13 -5.03 7.87
CA LEU A 42 -5.88 -4.49 9.01
C LEU A 42 -7.35 -4.29 8.67
N LEU A 43 -7.64 -3.75 7.47
CA LEU A 43 -9.02 -3.60 7.01
C LEU A 43 -9.72 -4.95 6.82
N LEU A 44 -9.05 -5.93 6.20
CA LEU A 44 -9.60 -7.28 6.03
C LEU A 44 -9.95 -7.91 7.38
N GLN A 45 -9.04 -7.85 8.35
CA GLN A 45 -9.24 -8.42 9.67
C GLN A 45 -10.46 -7.79 10.35
N LYS A 46 -10.59 -6.46 10.29
CA LYS A 46 -11.74 -5.75 10.84
C LYS A 46 -13.06 -6.15 10.18
N LEU A 47 -13.04 -6.38 8.86
CA LEU A 47 -14.22 -6.83 8.10
C LEU A 47 -14.61 -8.27 8.45
N LYS A 48 -13.63 -9.15 8.67
CA LYS A 48 -13.85 -10.53 9.11
C LYS A 48 -14.45 -10.59 10.51
N GLU A 49 -13.98 -9.74 11.44
CA GLU A 49 -14.54 -9.62 12.80
C GLU A 49 -15.98 -9.12 12.81
N THR A 50 -16.29 -8.15 11.96
CA THR A 50 -17.64 -7.59 11.84
C THR A 50 -18.59 -8.46 11.01
N GLY A 51 -18.09 -9.55 10.38
CA GLY A 51 -18.88 -10.44 9.53
C GLY A 51 -19.41 -9.75 8.27
N SER A 52 -18.72 -8.71 7.78
CA SER A 52 -19.15 -7.95 6.62
C SER A 52 -19.06 -8.80 5.33
N PRO A 53 -20.04 -8.73 4.42
CA PRO A 53 -19.96 -9.40 3.11
C PRO A 53 -18.80 -8.89 2.24
N ASP A 54 -18.27 -7.71 2.55
CA ASP A 54 -17.13 -7.13 1.83
C ASP A 54 -15.79 -7.78 2.20
N ALA A 55 -15.74 -8.62 3.24
CA ALA A 55 -14.52 -9.30 3.68
C ALA A 55 -13.88 -10.12 2.54
N ASP A 56 -14.67 -10.88 1.78
CA ASP A 56 -14.16 -11.70 0.68
C ASP A 56 -13.61 -10.84 -0.47
N ALA A 57 -14.29 -9.73 -0.77
CA ALA A 57 -13.83 -8.80 -1.80
C ALA A 57 -12.52 -8.14 -1.37
N GLN A 58 -12.39 -7.79 -0.09
CA GLN A 58 -11.19 -7.22 0.47
C GLN A 58 -10.05 -8.25 0.54
N GLN A 59 -10.34 -9.52 0.83
CA GLN A 59 -9.35 -10.59 0.84
C GLN A 59 -8.73 -10.78 -0.54
N ARG A 60 -9.55 -10.82 -1.59
CA ARG A 60 -9.05 -10.87 -2.97
C ARG A 60 -8.14 -9.69 -3.31
N LYS A 61 -8.47 -8.49 -2.84
CA LYS A 61 -7.61 -7.30 -3.03
C LYS A 61 -6.30 -7.41 -2.24
N ALA A 62 -6.37 -7.84 -0.99
CA ALA A 62 -5.20 -7.98 -0.13
C ALA A 62 -4.16 -8.95 -0.71
N VAL A 63 -4.62 -10.06 -1.30
CA VAL A 63 -3.76 -11.03 -1.99
C VAL A 63 -3.00 -10.41 -3.17
N LEU A 64 -3.58 -9.45 -3.89
CA LEU A 64 -2.90 -8.80 -5.04
C LEU A 64 -1.67 -7.98 -4.63
N TYR A 65 -1.66 -7.48 -3.39
CA TYR A 65 -0.59 -6.63 -2.89
C TYR A 65 0.45 -7.39 -2.08
N PHE A 66 0.27 -8.69 -1.89
CA PHE A 66 1.19 -9.53 -1.14
C PHE A 66 1.98 -10.43 -2.09
N HIS A 67 3.28 -10.57 -1.82
CA HIS A 67 4.19 -11.26 -2.75
C HIS A 67 3.98 -12.77 -2.81
N ASP A 68 3.52 -13.41 -1.72
CA ASP A 68 3.36 -14.87 -1.63
C ASP A 68 1.99 -15.25 -1.04
N PRO A 69 1.05 -15.75 -1.85
CA PRO A 69 -0.30 -16.08 -1.39
C PRO A 69 -0.33 -17.17 -0.29
N LEU A 70 0.65 -18.07 -0.23
CA LEU A 70 0.71 -19.10 0.82
C LEU A 70 1.11 -18.51 2.16
N GLN A 71 2.11 -17.63 2.15
CA GLN A 71 2.51 -16.89 3.33
C GLN A 71 1.39 -15.96 3.83
N PHE A 72 0.57 -15.42 2.93
CA PHE A 72 -0.60 -14.63 3.31
C PHE A 72 -1.63 -15.46 4.08
N ASP A 73 -1.99 -16.64 3.57
CA ASP A 73 -2.96 -17.51 4.24
C ASP A 73 -2.42 -17.99 5.59
N HIS A 74 -1.13 -18.33 5.65
CA HIS A 74 -0.45 -18.65 6.90
C HIS A 74 -0.46 -17.47 7.88
N PHE A 75 -0.20 -16.25 7.40
CA PHE A 75 -0.22 -15.05 8.23
C PHE A 75 -1.60 -14.78 8.85
N LEU A 76 -2.67 -15.03 8.10
CA LEU A 76 -4.04 -14.84 8.59
C LEU A 76 -4.55 -15.97 9.50
N SER A 77 -4.06 -17.20 9.30
CA SER A 77 -4.47 -18.38 10.07
C SER A 77 -3.65 -18.61 11.33
N ALA A 78 -2.42 -18.10 11.39
CA ALA A 78 -1.54 -18.26 12.54
C ALA A 78 -2.00 -17.39 13.74
N GLU A 79 -2.13 -18.03 14.91
CA GLU A 79 -2.49 -17.35 16.15
C GLU A 79 -1.27 -16.73 16.87
N SER A 80 -0.09 -17.37 16.79
CA SER A 80 1.17 -16.94 17.44
C SER A 80 2.23 -16.47 16.44
N TYR A 81 3.15 -15.59 16.88
CA TYR A 81 4.40 -15.24 16.16
C TYR A 81 5.59 -15.88 16.87
N ASP A 82 5.87 -17.14 16.53
CA ASP A 82 7.08 -17.80 17.02
C ASP A 82 8.26 -17.33 16.15
N VAL A 83 9.13 -16.49 16.73
CA VAL A 83 10.42 -16.17 16.15
C VAL A 83 11.40 -17.20 16.66
N ASP A 84 11.95 -18.01 15.77
CA ASP A 84 13.14 -18.77 16.11
C ASP A 84 14.27 -17.76 16.37
N GLU A 85 14.63 -17.56 17.65
CA GLU A 85 15.64 -16.58 18.08
C GLU A 85 17.04 -16.84 17.49
N ASP A 86 17.24 -17.98 16.83
CA ASP A 86 18.51 -18.38 16.24
C ASP A 86 18.95 -17.50 15.05
N PHE A 87 18.06 -16.69 14.46
CA PHE A 87 18.42 -15.79 13.34
C PHE A 87 19.01 -14.43 13.77
N ALA A 88 19.07 -14.12 15.08
CA ALA A 88 19.25 -12.75 15.55
C ALA A 88 20.69 -12.26 15.79
N VAL A 89 21.75 -13.07 15.62
CA VAL A 89 23.09 -12.67 16.13
C VAL A 89 24.25 -12.67 15.11
N GLU A 90 24.12 -13.23 13.91
CA GLU A 90 25.32 -13.44 13.06
C GLU A 90 25.64 -12.38 11.98
N ASN A 91 24.81 -11.35 11.76
CA ASN A 91 25.03 -10.39 10.65
C ASN A 91 25.30 -8.92 11.05
N LEU A 92 25.64 -8.64 12.32
CA LEU A 92 26.11 -7.32 12.78
C LEU A 92 27.63 -7.22 12.94
N ALA A 93 28.40 -8.17 12.37
CA ALA A 93 29.84 -8.02 12.22
C ALA A 93 30.14 -6.98 11.12
N GLU A 94 30.26 -5.73 11.56
CA GLU A 94 31.07 -4.64 11.01
C GLU A 94 31.62 -4.89 9.58
N LYS A 95 30.83 -4.52 8.56
CA LYS A 95 31.45 -4.07 7.31
C LYS A 95 31.95 -2.65 7.53
N GLU A 96 33.20 -2.52 7.96
CA GLU A 96 33.95 -1.28 7.79
C GLU A 96 33.95 -0.93 6.29
N TYR A 97 33.18 0.09 5.92
CA TYR A 97 33.30 0.71 4.61
C TYR A 97 34.61 1.51 4.61
N SER A 98 35.66 0.90 4.06
CA SER A 98 36.90 1.61 3.73
C SER A 98 36.57 2.70 2.70
N ALA A 99 36.93 3.94 3.02
CA ALA A 99 36.61 5.14 2.25
C ALA A 99 37.51 5.35 1.01
N ASP A 100 37.91 4.26 0.32
CA ASP A 100 38.86 4.33 -0.80
C ASP A 100 38.32 3.85 -2.15
N GLU A 101 37.00 3.78 -2.34
CA GLU A 101 36.42 3.64 -3.68
C GLU A 101 35.45 4.79 -3.97
N MET A 102 36.01 5.88 -4.49
CA MET A 102 35.27 6.91 -5.19
C MET A 102 34.64 6.30 -6.45
N ILE A 103 33.46 5.71 -6.32
CA ILE A 103 32.59 5.52 -7.49
C ILE A 103 32.19 6.91 -7.99
N ALA A 104 32.81 7.31 -9.11
CA ALA A 104 32.45 8.51 -9.82
C ALA A 104 30.94 8.51 -10.08
N THR A 105 30.23 9.45 -9.45
CA THR A 105 28.85 9.74 -9.79
C THR A 105 28.82 10.17 -11.25
N PRO A 106 28.07 9.50 -12.14
CA PRO A 106 27.80 10.09 -13.44
C PRO A 106 27.05 11.39 -13.17
N ALA A 107 27.63 12.51 -13.62
CA ALA A 107 27.02 13.81 -13.55
C ALA A 107 25.66 13.76 -14.25
N PHE A 108 24.58 13.67 -13.46
CA PHE A 108 23.23 13.88 -13.95
C PHE A 108 23.14 15.36 -14.35
N SER A 109 23.19 15.59 -15.66
CA SER A 109 23.05 16.91 -16.25
C SER A 109 21.69 17.48 -15.89
N THR A 110 21.70 18.49 -15.04
CA THR A 110 20.54 19.33 -14.75
C THR A 110 20.25 20.17 -15.99
N SER A 111 19.41 19.67 -16.89
CA SER A 111 18.66 20.55 -17.79
C SER A 111 17.46 21.04 -17.02
N ALA A 112 17.66 22.19 -16.36
CA ALA A 112 16.58 22.95 -15.78
C ALA A 112 15.90 23.76 -16.90
N GLU A 113 14.58 23.84 -16.76
CA GLU A 113 13.68 24.86 -17.31
C GLU A 113 13.17 24.68 -18.76
N SER A 114 11.98 24.10 -18.87
CA SER A 114 10.87 24.92 -19.39
C SER A 114 9.56 24.49 -18.73
N SER A 115 9.20 25.25 -17.71
CA SER A 115 7.82 25.41 -17.27
C SER A 115 7.10 26.30 -18.27
N GLU A 116 6.14 25.76 -19.01
CA GLU A 116 5.04 26.56 -19.56
C GLU A 116 3.74 26.15 -18.89
N ASN A 117 3.16 27.15 -18.26
CA ASN A 117 1.90 27.14 -17.54
C ASN A 117 0.73 27.19 -18.54
N VAL A 118 -0.27 26.35 -18.31
CA VAL A 118 -1.72 26.63 -18.34
C VAL A 118 -2.32 27.27 -19.60
N ALA A 119 -3.21 26.51 -20.24
CA ALA A 119 -4.55 26.97 -20.62
C ALA A 119 -5.49 25.77 -20.75
N GLU A 120 -6.05 25.30 -19.63
CA GLU A 120 -7.28 24.51 -19.64
C GLU A 120 -8.45 25.51 -19.65
N GLU A 121 -9.04 25.71 -20.82
CA GLU A 121 -10.31 26.42 -20.95
C GLU A 121 -11.42 25.50 -20.44
N PHE A 122 -11.77 25.67 -19.17
CA PHE A 122 -13.03 25.20 -18.63
C PHE A 122 -14.12 26.20 -19.01
N GLU A 123 -14.83 25.96 -20.12
CA GLU A 123 -16.16 26.54 -20.30
C GLU A 123 -17.15 25.76 -19.42
N GLU A 124 -17.44 26.35 -18.27
CA GLU A 124 -18.61 26.02 -17.47
C GLU A 124 -19.85 26.46 -18.26
N ASN A 125 -20.47 25.53 -18.99
CA ASN A 125 -21.78 25.77 -19.59
C ASN A 125 -22.86 25.10 -18.75
N ASP A 126 -23.72 25.94 -18.18
CA ASP A 126 -24.86 25.59 -17.34
C ASP A 126 -25.94 24.89 -18.19
N GLN A 127 -25.75 23.58 -18.40
CA GLN A 127 -26.77 22.59 -18.75
C GLN A 127 -26.14 21.20 -18.83
N GLY A 128 -26.51 20.31 -17.89
CA GLY A 128 -25.99 18.95 -17.78
C GLY A 128 -26.12 18.14 -19.08
N GLY A 129 -24.98 17.68 -19.58
CA GLY A 129 -24.90 16.72 -20.68
C GLY A 129 -23.46 16.49 -21.14
N ILE A 130 -22.79 15.46 -20.62
CA ILE A 130 -21.50 15.00 -21.18
C ILE A 130 -21.82 14.16 -22.42
N LEU A 131 -21.67 14.73 -23.60
CA LEU A 131 -21.71 13.98 -24.87
C LEU A 131 -20.29 13.59 -25.27
N ILE A 132 -19.93 12.34 -25.01
CA ILE A 132 -18.75 11.67 -25.56
C ILE A 132 -19.01 11.42 -27.05
N THR A 133 -18.35 12.17 -27.94
CA THR A 133 -18.41 11.89 -29.38
C THR A 133 -17.40 10.79 -29.73
N GLU A 134 -17.89 9.58 -30.00
CA GLU A 134 -17.10 8.51 -30.62
C GLU A 134 -16.67 8.91 -32.03
N LYS A 135 -15.35 8.97 -32.25
CA LYS A 135 -14.75 9.19 -33.57
C LYS A 135 -14.90 7.90 -34.37
N LYS A 136 -15.95 7.82 -35.19
CA LYS A 136 -16.19 6.72 -36.14
C LYS A 136 -15.19 6.83 -37.30
N GLU A 137 -14.19 5.96 -37.29
CA GLU A 137 -13.28 5.76 -38.42
C GLU A 137 -13.97 4.86 -39.45
N ALA A 138 -14.38 5.45 -40.58
CA ALA A 138 -14.84 4.76 -41.77
C ALA A 138 -14.57 5.62 -43.00
N ALA A 139 -13.74 5.10 -43.91
CA ALA A 139 -13.61 5.37 -45.36
C ALA A 139 -12.15 5.14 -45.75
N GLU A 140 -11.79 4.53 -46.87
CA GLU A 140 -12.46 3.82 -47.96
C GLU A 140 -11.31 3.21 -48.80
#